data_AF-A0A364NL45-F1
#
_entry.id   AF-A0A364NL45-F1
#
_cell.length_a   1.000
_cell.length_b   1.000
_cell.length_c   1.000
_cell.angle_alpha   90.00
_cell.angle_beta   90.00
_cell.angle_gamma   90.00
#
_symmetry.space_group_name_H-M   'P 1'
#
loop_
_entity.id
_entity.type
_entity.pdbx_description
1 polymer ?
#
loop_
_entity_poly.entity_id
_entity_poly.type
_entity_poly.pdbx_seq_one_letter_code
_entity_poly.pdbx_strand_id
1 'polypeptide(L)' 'MEIIIILIPIALILTGIAFWAFFWSVNSGQFDDLESPAHSILYDDDDHLIPDDAKVDTDQTDSNKADNAKRND' A
#
# COMPACT_ATOMS: atom_id res chain seq x y z
N MET A 1 41.58 28.13 4.26
CA MET A 1 40.95 28.30 2.93
C MET A 1 40.94 27.01 2.11
N GLU A 2 41.89 26.09 2.29
CA GLU A 2 41.95 24.84 1.50
C GLU A 2 40.81 23.84 1.77
N ILE A 3 40.33 23.76 3.02
CA ILE A 3 39.24 22.82 3.37
C ILE A 3 37.94 23.12 2.62
N ILE A 4 37.70 24.39 2.27
CA ILE A 4 36.48 24.82 1.55
C ILE A 4 36.46 24.20 0.15
N ILE A 5 37.63 24.09 -0.50
CA ILE A 5 37.77 23.47 -1.84
C ILE A 5 37.42 21.98 -1.80
N ILE A 6 37.61 21.30 -0.67
CA ILE A 6 37.26 19.89 -0.49
C ILE A 6 35.79 19.75 -0.05
N LEU A 7 35.28 20.64 0.78
CA LEU A 7 33.91 20.59 1.29
C LEU A 7 32.85 20.88 0.23
N ILE A 8 33.10 21.81 -0.69
CA ILE A 8 32.17 22.13 -1.79
C ILE A 8 31.82 20.89 -2.63
N PRO A 9 32.78 20.14 -3.20
CA PRO A 9 32.46 18.97 -4.01
C PRO A 9 31.81 17.84 -3.19
N ILE A 10 32.24 17.64 -1.93
CA ILE A 10 31.59 16.67 -1.04
C ILE A 10 30.11 17.03 -0.83
N ALA A 11 29.82 18.30 -0.53
CA ALA A 11 28.45 18.77 -0.34
C ALA A 11 27.61 18.60 -1.60
N LEU A 12 28.16 18.89 -2.80
CA LEU A 12 27.48 18.66 -4.08
C LEU A 12 27.17 17.18 -4.32
N ILE A 13 28.11 16.28 -4.02
CA ILE A 13 27.90 14.84 -4.16
C ILE A 13 26.79 14.37 -3.21
N LEU A 14 26.88 14.74 -1.93
CA LEU A 14 25.87 14.36 -0.93
C LEU A 14 24.48 14.89 -1.31
N THR A 15 24.42 16.13 -1.78
CA THR A 15 23.18 16.76 -2.25
C THR A 15 22.63 16.03 -3.47
N GLY A 16 23.47 15.67 -4.45
CA GLY A 16 23.08 14.90 -5.62
C GLY A 16 22.54 13.51 -5.28
N ILE A 17 23.20 12.80 -4.35
CA ILE A 17 22.74 11.50 -3.84
C ILE A 17 21.40 11.65 -3.13
N ALA A 18 21.24 12.66 -2.27
CA ALA A 18 20.01 12.92 -1.56
C ALA A 18 18.84 13.20 -2.52
N PHE A 19 19.04 14.03 -3.54
CA PHE A 19 18.02 14.26 -4.57
C PHE A 19 17.69 12.98 -5.33
N TRP A 20 18.70 12.22 -5.77
CA TRP A 20 18.47 10.97 -6.50
C TRP A 20 17.67 9.96 -5.67
N ALA A 21 18.05 9.76 -4.40
CA ALA A 21 17.34 8.89 -3.48
C ALA A 21 15.91 9.37 -3.18
N PHE A 22 15.72 10.69 -3.05
CA PHE A 22 14.40 11.29 -2.87
C PHE A 22 13.47 11.03 -4.06
N PHE A 23 13.93 11.32 -5.29
CA PHE A 23 13.14 11.06 -6.50
C PHE A 23 12.86 9.57 -6.71
N TRP A 24 13.84 8.71 -6.40
CA TRP A 24 13.64 7.26 -6.42
C TRP A 24 12.56 6.84 -5.43
N SER A 25 12.62 7.29 -4.18
CA SER A 25 11.64 6.95 -3.14
C SER A 25 10.23 7.43 -3.49
N VAL A 26 10.10 8.61 -4.10
CA VAL A 26 8.80 9.14 -4.55
C VAL A 26 8.23 8.29 -5.68
N ASN A 27 9.05 7.90 -6.67
CA ASN A 27 8.60 7.05 -7.77
C ASN A 27 8.34 5.59 -7.35
N SER A 28 8.99 5.11 -6.28
CA SER A 28 8.80 3.77 -5.75
C SER A 28 7.47 3.58 -4.99
N GLY A 29 6.61 4.60 -4.91
CA GLY A 29 5.26 4.45 -4.35
C GLY A 29 5.24 4.13 -2.85
N GLN A 30 6.34 4.40 -2.11
CA GLN A 30 6.40 4.12 -0.66
C GLN A 30 5.38 4.91 0.18
N PHE A 31 4.67 5.85 -0.43
CA PHE A 31 3.61 6.64 0.21
C PHE A 31 2.21 6.11 -0.08
N ASP A 32 2.04 5.16 -1.01
CA ASP A 32 0.71 4.60 -1.36
C ASP A 32 0.19 3.62 -0.30
N ASP A 33 1.07 3.03 0.52
CA ASP A 33 0.72 2.05 1.56
C ASP A 33 0.55 2.66 2.97
N LEU A 34 0.39 3.99 3.06
CA LEU A 34 0.06 4.68 4.32
C LEU A 34 -1.44 4.57 4.67
N GLU A 35 -2.28 4.17 3.73
CA GLU A 35 -3.74 4.10 3.88
C GLU A 35 -4.22 2.73 4.39
N SER A 36 -3.41 1.68 4.19
CA SER A 36 -3.74 0.29 4.57
C SER A 36 -3.74 -0.01 6.08
N PRO A 37 -2.81 0.50 6.92
CA PRO A 37 -2.71 0.10 8.33
C PRO A 37 -3.82 0.62 9.25
N ALA A 38 -4.59 1.62 8.82
CA ALA A 38 -5.65 2.22 9.65
C ALA A 38 -6.92 1.37 9.71
N HIS A 39 -7.17 0.56 8.67
CA HIS A 39 -8.35 -0.27 8.58
C HIS A 39 -8.16 -1.66 9.19
N SER A 40 -6.94 -2.18 9.27
CA SER A 40 -6.65 -3.47 9.91
C SER A 40 -6.86 -3.43 11.43
N ILE A 41 -6.48 -2.34 12.11
CA ILE A 41 -6.64 -2.20 13.57
C ILE A 41 -8.11 -2.24 14.03
N LEU A 42 -9.07 -1.83 13.18
CA LEU A 42 -10.49 -1.86 13.54
C LEU A 42 -11.20 -3.18 13.19
N TYR A 43 -10.64 -4.01 12.29
CA TYR A 43 -11.36 -5.17 11.75
C TYR A 43 -10.63 -6.50 11.95
N ASP A 44 -9.32 -6.53 12.21
CA ASP A 44 -8.56 -7.78 12.38
C ASP A 44 -8.90 -8.53 13.68
N ASP A 45 -9.37 -7.82 14.71
CA ASP A 45 -9.67 -8.40 16.02
C ASP A 45 -11.08 -9.01 16.11
N ASP A 46 -11.99 -8.70 15.17
CA ASP A 46 -13.41 -9.09 15.28
C ASP A 46 -13.79 -10.31 14.44
N ASP A 47 -12.94 -10.76 13.52
CA ASP A 47 -13.22 -11.90 12.61
C ASP A 47 -13.50 -13.22 13.36
N HIS A 48 -12.85 -13.40 14.52
CA HIS A 48 -13.06 -14.57 15.37
C HIS A 48 -14.31 -14.45 16.27
N LEU A 49 -14.88 -13.25 16.38
CA LEU A 49 -16.09 -12.96 17.15
C LEU A 49 -17.36 -13.07 16.30
N ILE A 50 -17.22 -13.16 14.97
CA ILE A 50 -18.34 -13.41 14.05
C ILE A 50 -18.76 -14.89 14.22
N PRO A 51 -19.98 -15.16 14.74
CA PRO A 51 -20.46 -16.53 14.87
C PRO A 51 -20.61 -17.18 13.49
N ASP A 52 -20.35 -18.50 13.41
CA ASP A 52 -20.24 -19.23 12.15
C ASP A 52 -21.53 -19.23 11.29
N ASP A 53 -22.68 -18.91 11.90
CA ASP A 53 -23.98 -18.74 11.24
C ASP A 53 -24.17 -17.36 10.60
N ALA A 54 -23.33 -16.37 10.94
CA ALA A 54 -23.34 -15.01 10.41
C ALA A 54 -22.23 -14.74 9.37
N LYS A 55 -21.31 -15.69 9.16
CA LYS A 55 -20.30 -15.61 8.10
C LYS A 55 -20.98 -15.77 6.74
N VAL A 56 -21.08 -14.67 5.99
CA VAL A 56 -21.59 -14.70 4.62
C VAL A 56 -20.48 -15.24 3.74
N ASP A 57 -20.62 -16.48 3.25
CA ASP A 57 -19.71 -17.06 2.26
C ASP A 57 -19.76 -16.23 0.97
N THR A 58 -18.76 -15.35 0.81
CA THR A 58 -18.62 -14.47 -0.36
C THR A 58 -18.53 -15.27 -1.68
N ASP A 59 -18.17 -16.56 -1.62
CA ASP A 59 -18.15 -17.49 -2.76
C ASP A 59 -19.53 -17.75 -3.39
N GLN A 60 -20.65 -17.53 -2.69
CA GLN A 60 -21.99 -17.75 -3.26
C GLN A 60 -22.54 -16.58 -4.09
N THR A 61 -21.90 -15.41 -4.05
CA THR A 61 -22.40 -14.23 -4.79
C THR A 61 -22.14 -14.38 -6.30
N ASP A 62 -21.05 -15.06 -6.69
CA ASP A 62 -20.68 -15.24 -8.09
C ASP A 62 -21.45 -16.39 -8.77
N SER A 63 -21.79 -17.47 -8.05
CA SER A 63 -22.60 -18.56 -8.59
C SER A 63 -24.04 -18.14 -8.87
N ASN A 64 -24.65 -17.37 -7.95
CA ASN A 64 -26.03 -16.91 -8.13
C ASN A 64 -26.17 -15.90 -9.27
N LYS A 65 -25.12 -15.12 -9.60
CA LYS A 65 -25.14 -14.19 -10.73
C LYS A 65 -25.01 -14.90 -12.08
N ALA A 66 -24.19 -15.94 -12.16
CA ALA A 66 -24.06 -16.77 -13.36
C ALA A 66 -25.35 -17.53 -13.68
N ASP A 67 -26.01 -18.05 -12.64
CA ASP A 67 -27.26 -18.80 -12.78
C ASP A 67 -28.46 -17.91 -13.13
N ASN A 68 -28.51 -16.68 -12.61
CA ASN A 68 -29.57 -15.72 -12.98
C ASN A 68 -29.40 -15.15 -14.39
N ALA A 69 -28.16 -14.95 -14.85
CA ALA A 69 -27.91 -14.52 -16.24
C ALA A 69 -28.39 -15.57 -17.25
N LYS A 70 -28.24 -16.86 -16.92
CA LYS A 70 -28.62 -17.97 -17.80
C LYS A 70 -30.13 -18.30 -17.81
N ARG A 71 -30.90 -17.76 -16.86
CA ARG A 71 -32.36 -17.98 -16.75
C ARG A 71 -33.18 -16.92 -17.48
N ASN A 72 -32.54 -15.82 -17.87
CA ASN A 72 -33.21 -14.66 -18.49
C ASN A 72 -33.02 -14.61 -20.01
N ASP A 73 -32.36 -15.64 -20.60
CA ASP A 73 -32.19 -15.87 -22.03
C ASP A 73 -33.15 -16.96 -22.54
#